data_AF-A0A958NII7-F1
#
_entry.id   AF-A0A958NII7-F1
#
_cell.length_a   1.000
_cell.length_b   1.000
_cell.length_c   1.000
_cell.angle_alpha   90.00
_cell.angle_beta   90.00
_cell.angle_gamma   90.00
#
_symmetry.space_group_name_H-M   'P 1'
#
loop_
_entity.id
_entity.type
_entity.pdbx_description
1 polymer ?
#
loop_
_entity_poly.entity_id
_entity_poly.type
_entity_poly.pdbx_seq_one_letter_code
_entity_poly.pdbx_strand_id
1 'polypeptide(L)'
;MESSNTEEQKLLKAKKYVRQLKLFYIHFAGYLVVLALLLYNLYIVEGEYKNNIISLNLSILVLWTVAIVLHAWKVFKERKVFKKSWEDKKIASYLKKDDAEETKIWK
;
A
#
# COMPACT_ATOMS: atom_id res chain seq x y z
N MET A 1 -29.74 11.83 -15.70
CA MET A 1 -29.31 10.45 -15.42
C MET A 1 -27.77 10.34 -15.31
N GLU A 2 -27.10 11.25 -14.60
CA GLU A 2 -25.61 11.31 -14.53
C GLU A 2 -25.01 10.77 -13.23
N SER A 3 -25.84 10.50 -12.21
CA SER A 3 -25.37 10.10 -10.88
C SER A 3 -24.94 8.63 -10.79
N SER A 4 -25.54 7.71 -11.55
CA SER A 4 -25.20 6.28 -11.50
C SER A 4 -23.82 5.99 -12.09
N ASN A 5 -23.47 6.63 -13.20
CA ASN A 5 -22.20 6.42 -13.91
C ASN A 5 -21.00 6.90 -13.05
N THR A 6 -21.21 7.93 -12.24
CA THR A 6 -20.17 8.50 -11.36
C THR A 6 -19.84 7.58 -10.18
N GLU A 7 -20.84 6.90 -9.60
CA GLU A 7 -20.63 6.02 -8.44
C GLU A 7 -20.00 4.68 -8.84
N GLU A 8 -20.39 4.09 -9.96
CA GLU A 8 -19.73 2.88 -10.49
C GLU A 8 -18.25 3.12 -10.82
N GLN A 9 -17.92 4.25 -11.45
CA GLN A 9 -16.53 4.60 -11.74
C GLN A 9 -15.69 4.78 -10.48
N LYS A 10 -16.26 5.35 -9.40
CA LYS A 10 -15.58 5.46 -8.10
C LYS A 10 -15.33 4.07 -7.49
N LEU A 11 -16.31 3.17 -7.56
CA LEU A 11 -16.17 1.80 -7.07
C LEU A 11 -15.12 1.00 -7.85
N LEU A 12 -15.08 1.15 -9.18
CA LEU A 12 -14.07 0.51 -10.03
C LEU A 12 -12.66 1.03 -9.72
N LYS A 13 -12.49 2.34 -9.54
CA LYS A 13 -11.21 2.94 -9.11
C LYS A 13 -10.77 2.41 -7.74
N ALA A 14 -11.69 2.33 -6.79
CA ALA A 14 -11.41 1.77 -5.47
C ALA A 14 -10.99 0.28 -5.52
N LYS A 15 -11.69 -0.55 -6.31
CA LYS A 15 -11.32 -1.96 -6.51
C LYS A 15 -9.93 -2.11 -7.16
N LYS A 16 -9.63 -1.31 -8.20
CA LYS A 16 -8.31 -1.33 -8.87
C LYS A 16 -7.19 -0.95 -7.90
N TYR A 17 -7.44 0.02 -7.02
CA TYR A 17 -6.49 0.42 -6.00
C TYR A 17 -6.23 -0.66 -4.95
N VAL A 18 -7.29 -1.27 -4.39
CA VAL A 18 -7.15 -2.38 -3.42
C VAL A 18 -6.36 -3.54 -4.02
N ARG A 19 -6.56 -3.83 -5.31
CA ARG A 19 -5.77 -4.85 -6.02
C ARG A 19 -4.29 -4.49 -6.11
N GLN A 20 -3.96 -3.25 -6.45
CA GLN A 20 -2.57 -2.77 -6.47
C GLN A 20 -1.92 -2.82 -5.09
N LEU A 21 -2.67 -2.45 -4.04
CA LEU A 21 -2.20 -2.50 -2.67
C LEU A 21 -1.90 -3.94 -2.21
N LYS A 22 -2.80 -4.90 -2.52
CA LYS A 22 -2.57 -6.33 -2.25
C LYS A 22 -1.31 -6.84 -2.96
N LEU A 23 -1.12 -6.48 -4.23
CA LEU A 23 0.08 -6.84 -4.99
C LEU A 23 1.34 -6.25 -4.33
N PHE A 24 1.32 -4.98 -3.93
CA PHE A 24 2.42 -4.36 -3.20
C PHE A 24 2.77 -5.10 -1.92
N TYR A 25 1.78 -5.46 -1.09
CA TYR A 25 2.03 -6.20 0.16
C TYR A 25 2.65 -7.59 -0.08
N ILE A 26 2.23 -8.30 -1.12
CA ILE A 26 2.85 -9.60 -1.48
C ILE A 26 4.32 -9.40 -1.85
N HIS A 27 4.64 -8.41 -2.69
CA HIS A 27 6.03 -8.11 -3.07
C HIS A 27 6.86 -7.65 -1.87
N PHE A 28 6.29 -6.82 -1.00
CA PHE A 28 6.96 -6.34 0.21
C PHE A 28 7.22 -7.48 1.21
N ALA A 29 6.25 -8.38 1.40
CA ALA A 29 6.43 -9.57 2.22
C ALA A 29 7.51 -10.49 1.65
N GLY A 30 7.51 -10.74 0.34
CA GLY A 30 8.57 -11.51 -0.32
C GLY A 30 9.95 -10.88 -0.15
N TYR A 31 10.03 -9.55 -0.23
CA TYR A 31 11.27 -8.83 0.05
C TYR A 31 11.76 -9.00 1.48
N LEU A 32 10.89 -8.97 2.48
CA LEU A 32 11.28 -9.22 3.87
C LEU A 32 11.85 -10.64 4.05
N VAL A 33 11.29 -11.63 3.35
CA VAL A 33 11.81 -13.01 3.37
C VAL A 33 13.20 -13.06 2.72
N VAL A 34 13.38 -12.45 1.54
CA VAL A 34 14.68 -12.39 0.87
C VAL A 34 15.71 -11.64 1.72
N LEU A 35 15.31 -10.56 2.37
CA LEU A 35 16.14 -9.79 3.29
C LEU A 35 16.60 -10.67 4.47
N ALA A 36 15.71 -11.44 5.07
CA ALA A 36 16.05 -12.36 6.15
C ALA A 36 17.02 -13.46 5.68
N LEU A 37 16.80 -14.02 4.48
CA LEU A 37 17.72 -15.01 3.89
C LEU A 37 19.10 -14.42 3.58
N LEU A 38 19.16 -13.18 3.10
CA LEU A 38 20.43 -12.47 2.85
C LEU A 38 21.18 -12.20 4.15
N LEU A 39 20.48 -11.73 5.19
CA LEU A 39 21.07 -11.52 6.52
C LEU A 39 21.59 -12.83 7.12
N TYR A 40 20.83 -13.91 6.96
CA TYR A 40 21.27 -15.24 7.36
C TYR A 40 22.52 -15.65 6.58
N ASN A 41 22.54 -15.49 5.26
CA ASN A 41 23.71 -15.80 4.42
C ASN A 41 24.96 -15.01 4.86
N LEU A 42 24.82 -13.73 5.20
CA LEU A 42 25.91 -12.91 5.73
C LEU A 42 26.47 -13.43 7.06
N TYR A 43 25.65 -14.07 7.89
CA TYR A 43 26.06 -14.64 9.17
C TYR A 43 26.87 -15.93 9.03
N ILE A 44 26.49 -16.82 8.11
CA ILE A 44 27.14 -18.12 7.89
C ILE A 44 28.28 -18.10 6.86
N VAL A 45 28.44 -17.04 6.06
CA VAL A 45 29.46 -17.02 5.00
C VAL A 45 30.88 -16.88 5.57
N GLU A 46 31.74 -17.83 5.19
CA GLU A 46 33.16 -17.93 5.58
C GLU A 46 34.02 -18.31 4.36
N GLY A 47 35.30 -17.92 4.37
CA GLY A 47 36.27 -18.21 3.30
C GLY A 47 36.74 -16.98 2.49
N GLU A 48 37.67 -17.19 1.56
CA GLU A 48 38.36 -16.13 0.81
C GLU A 48 37.42 -15.25 -0.03
N TYR A 49 36.29 -15.78 -0.47
CA TYR A 49 35.30 -15.08 -1.29
C TYR A 49 34.27 -14.27 -0.49
N LYS A 50 34.34 -14.30 0.85
CA LYS A 50 33.39 -13.64 1.76
C LYS A 50 33.12 -12.18 1.38
N ASN A 51 34.18 -11.39 1.17
CA ASN A 51 34.03 -9.96 0.88
C ASN A 51 33.31 -9.69 -0.44
N ASN A 52 33.59 -10.50 -1.48
CA ASN A 52 32.91 -10.37 -2.77
C ASN A 52 31.43 -10.75 -2.66
N ILE A 53 31.12 -11.82 -1.93
CA ILE A 53 29.74 -12.27 -1.70
C ILE A 53 28.95 -11.22 -0.91
N ILE A 54 29.54 -10.66 0.15
CA ILE A 54 28.95 -9.57 0.94
C ILE A 54 28.68 -8.34 0.05
N SER A 55 29.65 -7.92 -0.76
CA SER A 55 29.52 -6.76 -1.63
C SER A 55 28.40 -6.93 -2.67
N LEU A 56 28.28 -8.11 -3.26
CA LEU A 56 27.20 -8.43 -4.20
C LEU A 56 25.84 -8.44 -3.49
N ASN A 57 25.74 -9.08 -2.33
CA ASN A 57 24.52 -9.13 -1.53
C ASN A 57 24.04 -7.73 -1.11
N LEU A 58 24.95 -6.87 -0.67
CA LEU A 58 24.65 -5.48 -0.33
C LEU A 58 24.16 -4.68 -1.55
N SER A 59 24.81 -4.83 -2.70
CA SER A 59 24.42 -4.15 -3.94
C SER A 59 23.02 -4.54 -4.38
N ILE A 60 22.69 -5.83 -4.32
CA ILE A 60 21.37 -6.36 -4.62
C ILE A 60 20.34 -5.81 -3.62
N LEU A 61 20.65 -5.85 -2.32
CA LEU A 61 19.77 -5.34 -1.27
C LEU A 61 19.45 -3.86 -1.48
N VAL A 62 20.45 -3.02 -1.76
CA VAL A 62 20.27 -1.58 -2.01
C VAL A 62 19.37 -1.36 -3.23
N LEU A 63 19.64 -2.04 -4.34
CA LEU A 63 18.87 -1.88 -5.58
C LEU A 63 17.39 -2.30 -5.38
N TRP A 64 17.15 -3.42 -4.70
CA TRP A 64 15.80 -3.88 -4.38
C TRP A 64 15.08 -3.00 -3.36
N THR A 65 15.81 -2.44 -2.38
CA THR A 65 15.27 -1.46 -1.43
C THR A 65 14.75 -0.24 -2.16
N VAL A 66 15.54 0.32 -3.08
CA VAL A 66 15.15 1.48 -3.89
C VAL A 66 13.93 1.17 -4.75
N ALA A 67 13.91 0.01 -5.41
CA ALA A 67 12.76 -0.42 -6.22
C ALA A 67 11.46 -0.48 -5.41
N ILE A 68 11.51 -1.00 -4.18
CA ILE A 68 10.35 -1.07 -3.29
C ILE A 68 9.93 0.29 -2.78
N VAL A 69 10.87 1.16 -2.42
CA VAL A 69 10.57 2.53 -1.98
C VAL A 69 9.86 3.29 -3.10
N LEU A 70 10.30 3.16 -4.35
CA LEU A 70 9.63 3.76 -5.50
C LEU A 70 8.23 3.18 -5.73
N HIS A 71 8.06 1.86 -5.60
CA HIS A 71 6.75 1.22 -5.73
C HIS A 71 5.79 1.65 -4.61
N ALA A 72 6.29 1.72 -3.37
CA ALA A 72 5.56 2.23 -2.21
C ALA A 72 5.14 3.68 -2.46
N TRP A 73 6.05 4.54 -2.89
CA TRP A 73 5.75 5.93 -3.20
C TRP A 73 4.60 6.06 -4.21
N LYS A 74 4.61 5.26 -5.28
CA LYS A 74 3.54 5.24 -6.28
C LYS A 74 2.19 4.84 -5.67
N VAL A 75 2.14 3.73 -4.92
CA VAL A 75 0.92 3.20 -4.31
C VAL A 75 0.38 4.11 -3.20
N PHE A 76 1.25 4.72 -2.39
CA PHE A 76 0.86 5.59 -1.28
C PHE A 76 0.52 7.02 -1.73
N LYS A 77 1.12 7.54 -2.81
CA LYS A 77 0.72 8.82 -3.41
C LYS A 77 -0.73 8.80 -3.86
N GLU A 78 -1.16 7.71 -4.50
CA GLU A 78 -2.57 7.49 -4.85
C GLU A 78 -3.47 7.43 -3.59
N ARG A 79 -2.98 6.88 -2.47
CA ARG A 79 -3.73 6.86 -1.19
C ARG A 79 -3.97 8.24 -0.61
N LYS A 80 -2.98 9.14 -0.62
CA LYS A 80 -3.10 10.49 -0.01
C LYS A 80 -4.22 11.31 -0.68
N VAL A 81 -4.37 11.16 -2.00
CA VAL A 81 -5.45 11.81 -2.76
C VAL A 81 -6.81 11.18 -2.45
N PHE A 82 -6.87 9.85 -2.31
CA PHE A 82 -8.12 9.13 -2.07
C PHE A 82 -8.59 9.18 -0.60
N LYS A 83 -7.68 9.30 0.37
CA LYS A 83 -7.99 9.36 1.81
C LYS A 83 -8.87 10.56 2.12
N LYS A 84 -8.54 11.73 1.55
CA LYS A 84 -9.34 12.95 1.71
C LYS A 84 -10.77 12.76 1.22
N SER A 85 -10.94 12.28 -0.02
CA SER A 85 -12.28 12.07 -0.58
C SER A 85 -13.09 10.98 0.14
N TRP A 86 -12.47 9.88 0.60
CA TRP A 86 -13.18 8.83 1.32
C TRP A 86 -13.51 9.22 2.76
N GLU A 87 -12.60 9.89 3.48
CA GLU A 87 -12.88 10.48 4.80
C GLU A 87 -14.03 11.48 4.71
N ASP A 88 -13.97 12.43 3.76
CA ASP A 88 -15.01 13.43 3.55
C ASP A 88 -16.37 12.77 3.27
N LYS A 89 -16.39 11.71 2.45
CA LYS A 89 -17.63 10.98 2.14
C LYS A 89 -18.16 10.20 3.34
N LYS A 90 -17.26 9.67 4.19
CA LYS A 90 -17.66 8.97 5.42
C LYS A 90 -18.20 9.96 6.46
N ILE A 91 -17.54 11.09 6.65
CA ILE A 91 -17.99 12.18 7.53
C ILE A 91 -19.37 12.67 7.07
N ALA A 92 -19.56 12.93 5.78
CA ALA A 92 -20.86 13.31 5.22
C ALA A 92 -21.94 12.23 5.43
N SER A 93 -21.58 10.95 5.45
CA SER A 93 -22.53 9.85 5.73
C SER A 93 -22.91 9.75 7.21
N TYR A 94 -22.02 10.14 8.13
CA TYR A 94 -22.32 10.20 9.57
C TYR A 94 -23.21 11.41 9.88
N LEU A 95 -22.86 12.59 9.37
CA LEU A 95 -23.68 13.80 9.51
C LEU A 95 -25.11 13.62 8.99
N LYS A 96 -25.29 12.96 7.83
CA LYS A 96 -26.63 12.65 7.30
C LYS A 96 -27.41 11.62 8.13
N LYS A 97 -26.73 10.73 8.85
CA LYS A 97 -27.40 9.76 9.72
C LYS A 97 -27.88 10.44 10.98
N ASP A 98 -27.09 11.35 11.54
CA ASP A 98 -27.45 12.13 12.71
C ASP A 98 -28.67 13.02 12.40
N ASP A 99 -28.70 13.73 11.26
CA ASP A 99 -29.87 14.53 10.83
C ASP A 99 -31.13 13.66 10.61
N ALA A 100 -30.97 12.45 10.08
CA ALA A 100 -32.09 11.53 9.80
C ALA A 100 -32.63 10.84 11.07
N GLU A 101 -31.81 10.68 12.10
CA GLU A 101 -32.23 10.20 13.41
C GLU A 101 -32.87 11.34 14.22
N GLU A 102 -32.32 12.55 14.18
CA GLU A 102 -32.86 13.72 14.88
C GLU A 102 -34.26 14.08 14.36
N THR A 103 -34.49 14.06 13.04
CA THR A 103 -35.81 14.29 12.44
C THR A 103 -36.86 13.20 12.73
N LYS A 104 -36.45 12.00 13.16
CA LYS A 104 -37.36 10.94 13.65
C LYS A 104 -37.70 11.07 15.13
N ILE A 105 -36.86 11.72 15.93
CA ILE A 105 -37.07 11.88 17.37
C ILE A 105 -38.06 13.03 17.67
N TRP A 106 -38.13 14.03 16.79
CA TRP A 106 -39.01 15.20 16.94
C TRP A 106 -40.37 15.07 16.23
N LYS A 107 -40.78 13.86 15.82
CA LYS A 107 -42.04 13.60 15.10
C LYS A 107 -42.82 12.48 15.75
#